data_AF-A0A661VHV9-F1
#
_entry.id   AF-A0A661VHV9-F1
#
_cell.length_a   1.000
_cell.length_b   1.000
_cell.length_c   1.000
_cell.angle_alpha   90.00
_cell.angle_beta   90.00
_cell.angle_gamma   90.00
#
_symmetry.space_group_name_H-M   'P 1'
#
loop_
_entity.id
_entity.type
_entity.pdbx_description
1 polymer ?
#
loop_
_entity_poly.entity_id
_entity_poly.type
_entity_poly.pdbx_seq_one_letter_code
_entity_poly.pdbx_strand_id
1 'polypeptide(L)'
;MFKEVLTAIRQEFSGEAARNYVAAISRFHRIQASPGYRQAARYCLDELRATGLDAEILTFPANEQAQFWSARSFQEWDVRQATLHLISPEKEQRKLADFRDCPISLIQRSVAFEGEAEVVVLEDGEEESEYEGLDLSGKIVLTQGDV
;
A
#
# COMPACT_ATOMS: atom_id res chain seq x y z
N MET A 1 26.43 -15.08 33.58
CA MET A 1 25.52 -14.03 33.09
C MET A 1 25.27 -14.08 31.58
N PHE A 2 26.16 -13.63 30.70
CA PHE A 2 25.88 -13.60 29.24
C PHE A 2 25.56 -14.99 28.64
N LYS A 3 26.35 -16.02 29.00
CA LYS A 3 26.15 -17.39 28.51
C LYS A 3 24.81 -17.99 28.96
N GLU A 4 24.35 -17.66 30.16
CA GLU A 4 23.08 -18.17 30.71
C GLU A 4 21.90 -17.53 29.98
N VAL A 5 21.92 -16.21 29.78
CA VAL A 5 20.90 -15.48 29.02
C VAL A 5 20.83 -15.98 27.57
N LEU A 6 21.98 -16.17 26.91
CA LEU A 6 22.03 -16.68 25.55
C LEU A 6 21.46 -18.11 25.45
N THR A 7 21.74 -18.98 26.42
CA THR A 7 21.17 -20.32 26.48
C THR A 7 19.66 -20.27 26.64
N ALA A 8 19.14 -19.43 27.54
CA ALA A 8 17.70 -19.26 27.73
C ALA A 8 17.01 -18.78 26.43
N ILE A 9 17.55 -17.77 25.76
CA ILE A 9 17.01 -17.27 24.49
C ILE A 9 16.98 -18.38 23.43
N ARG A 10 18.04 -19.19 23.32
CA ARG A 10 18.10 -20.29 22.34
C ARG A 10 17.07 -21.38 22.60
N GLN A 11 16.72 -21.63 23.86
CA GLN A 11 15.73 -22.64 24.24
C GLN A 11 14.30 -22.17 23.95
N GLU A 12 14.04 -20.87 24.08
CA GLU A 12 12.71 -20.29 23.86
C GLU A 12 12.46 -19.86 22.40
N PHE A 13 13.51 -19.70 21.59
CA PHE A 13 13.37 -19.28 20.21
C PHE A 13 12.59 -20.31 19.38
N SER A 14 11.53 -19.85 18.70
CA SER A 14 10.73 -20.66 17.79
C SER A 14 10.61 -20.01 16.41
N GLY A 15 11.17 -20.67 15.39
CA GLY A 15 11.05 -20.25 14.00
C GLY A 15 9.61 -20.32 13.47
N GLU A 16 8.82 -21.29 13.94
CA GLU A 16 7.41 -21.41 13.59
C GLU A 16 6.58 -20.24 14.13
N ALA A 17 6.80 -19.87 15.40
CA ALA A 17 6.17 -18.69 15.98
C ALA A 17 6.57 -17.41 15.23
N ALA A 18 7.85 -17.24 14.89
CA ALA A 18 8.32 -16.12 14.11
C ALA A 18 7.64 -16.03 12.74
N ARG A 19 7.51 -17.16 12.02
CA ARG A 19 6.77 -17.23 10.75
C ARG A 19 5.30 -16.86 10.93
N ASN A 20 4.66 -17.30 12.00
CA ASN A 20 3.25 -16.98 12.26
C ASN A 20 3.06 -15.47 12.49
N TYR A 21 3.97 -14.81 13.21
CA TYR A 21 3.93 -13.35 13.35
C TYR A 21 4.11 -12.63 12.01
N VAL A 22 5.04 -13.09 11.16
CA VAL A 22 5.22 -12.54 9.80
C VAL A 22 3.96 -12.72 8.98
N ALA A 23 3.35 -13.91 8.99
CA ALA A 23 2.10 -14.17 8.28
C ALA A 23 0.97 -13.28 8.78
N ALA A 24 0.85 -13.10 10.10
CA ALA A 24 -0.19 -12.30 10.72
C ALA A 24 -0.08 -10.81 10.37
N ILE A 25 1.12 -10.21 10.48
CA ILE A 25 1.34 -8.79 10.20
C ILE A 25 1.31 -8.45 8.70
N SER A 26 1.62 -9.44 7.85
CA SER A 26 1.62 -9.26 6.38
C SER A 26 0.21 -9.13 5.78
N ARG A 27 -0.84 -9.43 6.55
CA ARG A 27 -2.24 -9.22 6.15
C ARG A 27 -2.62 -7.74 6.06
N PHE A 28 -1.84 -6.86 6.68
CA PHE A 28 -2.08 -5.42 6.65
C PHE A 28 -1.34 -4.76 5.49
N HIS A 29 -2.02 -3.91 4.73
CA HIS A 29 -1.39 -3.02 3.75
C HIS A 29 -0.76 -1.82 4.49
N ARG A 30 0.55 -1.87 4.72
CA ARG A 30 1.28 -0.97 5.65
C ARG A 30 1.99 0.18 4.95
N ILE A 31 1.31 0.84 4.01
CA ILE A 31 1.81 2.09 3.42
C ILE A 31 1.72 3.21 4.46
N GLN A 32 2.55 4.24 4.35
CA GLN A 32 2.61 5.28 5.37
C GLN A 32 1.25 6.00 5.52
N ALA A 33 0.89 6.37 6.76
CA ALA A 33 -0.37 7.02 7.12
C ALA A 33 -1.61 6.38 6.44
N SER A 34 -1.80 5.08 6.66
CA SER A 34 -2.97 4.34 6.17
C SER A 34 -3.68 3.59 7.31
N PRO A 35 -4.95 3.19 7.11
CA PRO A 35 -5.65 2.34 8.06
C PRO A 35 -4.92 1.02 8.35
N GLY A 36 -4.34 0.37 7.34
CA GLY A 36 -3.59 -0.87 7.51
C GLY A 36 -2.32 -0.69 8.34
N TYR A 37 -1.62 0.44 8.20
CA TYR A 37 -0.48 0.77 9.06
C TYR A 37 -0.88 0.92 10.54
N ARG A 38 -1.98 1.63 10.82
CA ARG A 38 -2.52 1.73 12.19
C ARG A 38 -2.96 0.38 12.76
N GLN A 39 -3.61 -0.46 11.96
CA GLN A 39 -4.02 -1.80 12.39
C GLN A 39 -2.83 -2.67 12.74
N ALA A 40 -1.76 -2.63 11.92
CA ALA A 40 -0.52 -3.35 12.21
C ALA A 40 0.16 -2.86 13.50
N ALA A 41 0.18 -1.55 13.77
CA ALA A 41 0.72 -1.02 15.01
C ALA A 41 -0.06 -1.51 16.24
N ARG A 42 -1.40 -1.57 16.15
CA ARG A 42 -2.26 -2.14 17.20
C ARG A 42 -2.02 -3.63 17.39
N TYR A 43 -1.92 -4.39 16.32
CA TYR A 43 -1.53 -5.81 16.38
C TYR A 43 -0.21 -6.00 17.13
N CYS A 44 0.84 -5.24 16.78
CA CYS A 44 2.12 -5.33 17.51
C CYS A 44 1.98 -4.97 18.99
N LEU A 45 1.20 -3.93 19.32
CA LEU A 45 0.95 -3.52 20.69
C LEU A 45 0.30 -4.66 21.50
N ASP A 46 -0.72 -5.30 20.91
CA ASP A 46 -1.46 -6.38 21.55
C ASP A 46 -0.54 -7.61 21.78
N GLU A 47 0.27 -7.99 20.79
CA GLU A 47 1.26 -9.08 20.92
C GLU A 47 2.30 -8.77 22.01
N LEU A 48 2.87 -7.57 22.03
CA LEU A 48 3.86 -7.16 23.03
C LEU A 48 3.28 -7.22 24.44
N ARG A 49 2.09 -6.65 24.64
CA ARG A 49 1.41 -6.66 25.95
C ARG A 49 1.01 -8.06 26.39
N ALA A 50 0.57 -8.91 25.48
CA ALA A 50 0.23 -10.31 25.78
C ALA A 50 1.45 -11.10 26.29
N THR A 51 2.66 -10.72 25.88
CA THR A 51 3.92 -11.29 26.39
C THR A 51 4.43 -10.66 27.69
N GLY A 52 3.69 -9.69 28.26
CA GLY A 52 4.04 -9.02 29.50
C GLY A 52 4.98 -7.83 29.35
N LEU A 53 5.20 -7.34 28.12
CA LEU A 53 5.98 -6.13 27.88
C LEU A 53 5.14 -4.87 28.05
N ASP A 54 5.74 -3.84 28.65
CA ASP A 54 5.17 -2.50 28.67
C ASP A 54 5.40 -1.84 27.30
N ALA A 55 4.31 -1.43 26.66
CA ALA A 55 4.32 -0.92 25.30
C ALA A 55 3.18 0.09 25.09
N GLU A 56 3.43 1.07 24.22
CA GLU A 56 2.48 2.11 23.83
C GLU A 56 2.59 2.45 22.33
N ILE A 57 1.53 3.04 21.77
CA ILE A 57 1.54 3.60 20.42
C ILE A 57 1.71 5.11 20.52
N LEU A 58 2.80 5.61 19.96
CA LEU A 58 3.01 7.05 19.77
C LEU A 58 2.27 7.49 18.50
N THR A 59 1.48 8.56 18.62
CA THR A 59 0.65 9.08 17.51
C THR A 59 1.12 10.46 17.08
N PHE A 60 1.23 10.64 15.77
CA PHE A 60 1.66 11.90 15.15
C PHE A 60 0.64 12.31 14.07
N PRO A 61 0.46 13.63 13.81
CA PRO A 61 -0.46 14.09 12.77
C PRO A 61 0.02 13.71 11.37
N ALA A 62 -0.91 13.12 10.60
CA ALA A 62 -0.78 12.87 9.17
C ALA A 62 -1.72 13.80 8.39
N ASN A 63 -1.29 15.04 8.21
CA ASN A 63 -1.99 16.07 7.46
C ASN A 63 -0.98 16.98 6.74
N GLU A 64 -1.44 17.75 5.77
CA GLU A 64 -0.57 18.58 4.93
C GLU A 64 -0.01 19.81 5.67
N GLN A 65 -0.56 20.16 6.84
CA GLN A 65 -0.10 21.30 7.64
C GLN A 65 1.06 20.96 8.58
N ALA A 66 1.19 19.69 8.97
CA ALA A 66 2.24 19.26 9.88
C ALA A 66 3.60 19.20 9.18
N GLN A 67 4.65 19.60 9.91
CA GLN A 67 6.02 19.56 9.44
C GLN A 67 6.92 18.99 10.55
N PHE A 68 7.79 18.05 10.20
CA PHE A 68 8.78 17.44 11.07
C PHE A 68 10.16 17.80 10.53
N TRP A 69 10.83 18.74 11.20
CA TRP A 69 12.06 19.38 10.71
C TRP A 69 11.87 20.00 9.32
N SER A 70 12.52 19.45 8.30
CA SER A 70 12.43 19.87 6.89
C SER A 70 11.44 19.04 6.07
N ALA A 71 10.82 18.00 6.65
CA ALA A 71 9.88 17.12 5.95
C ALA A 71 8.43 17.53 6.25
N ARG A 72 7.67 17.84 5.19
CA ARG A 72 6.21 18.00 5.31
C ARG A 72 5.56 16.63 5.50
N SER A 73 4.56 16.59 6.37
CA SER A 73 3.69 15.42 6.51
C SER A 73 2.71 15.37 5.33
N PHE A 74 1.90 14.32 5.28
CA PHE A 74 0.94 14.06 4.23
C PHE A 74 -0.38 13.57 4.82
N GLN A 75 -1.46 13.83 4.09
CA GLN A 75 -2.78 13.36 4.46
C GLN A 75 -2.87 11.84 4.33
N GLU A 76 -3.61 11.21 5.25
CA GLU A 76 -3.95 9.80 5.13
C GLU A 76 -4.68 9.52 3.81
N TRP A 77 -4.27 8.44 3.14
CA TRP A 77 -4.92 7.90 1.96
C TRP A 77 -5.59 6.57 2.29
N ASP A 78 -6.83 6.41 1.86
CA ASP A 78 -7.66 5.22 2.10
C ASP A 78 -8.49 4.88 0.86
N VAL A 79 -8.71 3.59 0.65
CA VAL A 79 -9.46 3.05 -0.49
C VAL A 79 -10.67 2.30 0.04
N ARG A 80 -11.85 2.77 -0.33
CA ARG A 80 -13.11 2.13 0.05
C ARG A 80 -13.50 1.03 -0.93
N GLN A 81 -13.33 1.30 -2.22
CA GLN A 81 -13.64 0.40 -3.32
C GLN A 81 -12.96 0.91 -4.60
N ALA A 82 -12.60 0.00 -5.49
CA ALA A 82 -12.20 0.32 -6.86
C ALA A 82 -12.36 -0.93 -7.75
N THR A 83 -12.85 -0.72 -8.96
CA THR A 83 -12.86 -1.74 -10.01
C THR A 83 -12.43 -1.12 -11.33
N LEU A 84 -11.78 -1.92 -12.18
CA LEU A 84 -11.40 -1.53 -13.54
C LEU A 84 -12.02 -2.54 -14.51
N HIS A 85 -12.70 -2.04 -15.54
CA HIS A 85 -13.37 -2.86 -16.54
C HIS A 85 -12.92 -2.46 -17.93
N LEU A 86 -12.62 -3.45 -18.77
CA LEU A 86 -12.58 -3.27 -20.20
C LEU A 86 -14.02 -3.34 -20.70
N ILE A 87 -14.52 -2.25 -21.27
CA ILE A 87 -15.93 -2.11 -21.71
C ILE A 87 -16.10 -2.18 -23.23
N SER A 88 -15.02 -2.04 -23.99
CA SER A 88 -15.03 -2.06 -25.45
C SER A 88 -13.72 -2.64 -25.98
N PRO A 89 -13.72 -3.38 -27.10
CA PRO A 89 -14.90 -3.84 -27.86
C PRO A 89 -15.73 -4.87 -27.09
N GLU A 90 -17.02 -5.02 -27.44
CA GLU A 90 -17.98 -5.90 -26.73
C GLU A 90 -17.45 -7.33 -26.53
N LYS A 91 -16.80 -7.89 -27.56
CA LYS A 91 -16.23 -9.25 -27.54
C LYS A 91 -15.13 -9.46 -26.48
N GLU A 92 -14.53 -8.40 -25.96
CA GLU A 92 -13.43 -8.44 -24.98
C GLU A 92 -13.84 -7.91 -23.61
N GLN A 93 -15.13 -7.60 -23.40
CA GLN A 93 -15.62 -7.04 -22.15
C GLN A 93 -15.32 -7.94 -20.97
N ARG A 94 -14.62 -7.38 -19.95
CA ARG A 94 -14.27 -8.10 -18.72
C ARG A 94 -13.84 -7.16 -17.60
N LYS A 95 -13.95 -7.63 -16.36
CA LYS A 95 -13.31 -7.00 -15.20
C LYS A 95 -11.80 -7.27 -15.28
N LEU A 96 -10.99 -6.22 -15.26
CA LEU A 96 -9.52 -6.30 -15.28
C LEU A 96 -8.94 -6.32 -13.87
N ALA A 97 -9.48 -5.50 -12.97
CA ALA A 97 -9.04 -5.43 -11.59
C ALA A 97 -10.20 -5.16 -10.64
N ASP A 98 -10.08 -5.66 -9.41
CA ASP A 98 -11.00 -5.38 -8.30
C ASP A 98 -10.16 -5.28 -7.04
N PHE A 99 -10.25 -4.13 -6.37
CA PHE A 99 -9.51 -3.87 -5.15
C PHE A 99 -9.82 -4.88 -4.04
N ARG A 100 -11.03 -5.44 -4.02
CA ARG A 100 -11.43 -6.46 -3.04
C ARG A 100 -10.71 -7.78 -3.27
N ASP A 101 -10.42 -8.10 -4.53
CA ASP A 101 -9.76 -9.34 -4.92
C ASP A 101 -8.23 -9.20 -4.80
N CYS A 102 -7.67 -8.09 -5.29
CA CYS A 102 -6.24 -7.81 -5.31
C CYS A 102 -5.96 -6.33 -4.97
N PRO A 103 -5.71 -6.01 -3.68
CA PRO A 103 -5.46 -4.62 -3.26
C PRO A 103 -4.26 -3.95 -3.94
N ILE A 104 -3.27 -4.75 -4.36
CA ILE A 104 -2.04 -4.26 -5.02
C ILE A 104 -2.25 -3.92 -6.50
N SER A 105 -3.44 -4.12 -7.06
CA SER A 105 -3.79 -3.65 -8.41
C SER A 105 -4.05 -2.15 -8.49
N LEU A 106 -4.11 -1.45 -7.35
CA LEU A 106 -4.31 0.00 -7.29
C LEU A 106 -3.02 0.70 -6.87
N ILE A 107 -2.61 1.70 -7.65
CA ILE A 107 -1.44 2.53 -7.35
C ILE A 107 -1.69 3.34 -6.09
N GLN A 108 -0.74 3.29 -5.16
CA GLN A 108 -0.80 3.99 -3.88
C GLN A 108 -0.87 5.50 -4.11
N ARG A 109 -1.73 6.20 -3.37
CA ARG A 109 -1.93 7.66 -3.46
C ARG A 109 -2.49 8.14 -4.81
N SER A 110 -3.03 7.24 -5.63
CA SER A 110 -3.82 7.63 -6.80
C SER A 110 -5.03 8.48 -6.39
N VAL A 111 -5.45 9.36 -7.30
CA VAL A 111 -6.68 10.13 -7.17
C VAL A 111 -7.90 9.28 -7.50
N ALA A 112 -9.04 9.60 -6.91
CA ALA A 112 -10.30 8.94 -7.25
C ALA A 112 -10.77 9.36 -8.64
N PHE A 113 -11.25 8.40 -9.42
CA PHE A 113 -11.88 8.61 -10.70
C PHE A 113 -13.06 7.64 -10.85
N GLU A 114 -14.18 8.15 -11.35
CA GLU A 114 -15.37 7.36 -11.66
C GLU A 114 -15.87 7.79 -13.04
N GLY A 115 -15.82 6.86 -13.99
CA GLY A 115 -16.21 7.13 -15.37
C GLY A 115 -15.59 6.16 -16.36
N GLU A 116 -15.88 6.42 -17.62
CA GLU A 116 -15.34 5.70 -18.77
C GLU A 116 -14.40 6.65 -19.52
N ALA A 117 -13.32 6.11 -20.06
CA ALA A 117 -12.37 6.88 -20.84
C ALA A 117 -11.77 6.00 -21.94
N GLU A 118 -11.43 6.62 -23.06
CA GLU A 118 -10.66 5.95 -24.10
C GLU A 118 -9.23 5.70 -23.61
N VAL A 119 -8.65 4.58 -24.02
CA VAL A 119 -7.27 4.22 -23.70
C VAL A 119 -6.38 4.54 -24.89
N VAL A 120 -5.31 5.31 -24.65
CA VAL A 120 -4.22 5.53 -25.59
C VAL A 120 -3.02 4.74 -25.10
N VAL A 121 -2.42 3.93 -25.96
CA VAL A 121 -1.26 3.11 -25.62
C VAL A 121 0.00 3.83 -26.05
N LEU A 122 0.91 4.02 -25.10
CA LEU A 122 2.31 4.38 -25.35
C LEU A 122 3.18 3.16 -25.01
N GLU A 123 4.38 3.10 -25.58
CA GLU A 123 5.38 2.14 -25.10
C GLU A 123 5.82 2.59 -23.70
N ASP A 124 6.74 3.55 -23.62
CA ASP A 124 7.37 3.91 -22.34
C ASP A 124 6.77 5.21 -21.75
N GLY A 125 6.40 6.18 -22.59
CA GLY A 125 5.77 7.41 -22.12
C GLY A 125 6.66 8.20 -21.14
N GLU A 126 7.97 8.06 -21.27
CA GLU A 126 8.97 8.69 -20.40
C GLU A 126 9.46 10.03 -20.97
N GLU A 127 9.38 10.19 -22.29
CA GLU A 127 9.87 11.37 -23.00
C GLU A 127 8.72 12.22 -23.53
N GLU A 128 8.83 13.55 -23.40
CA GLU A 128 7.79 14.49 -23.87
C GLU A 128 7.46 14.30 -25.36
N SER A 129 8.47 13.94 -26.17
CA SER A 129 8.31 13.68 -27.60
C SER A 129 7.38 12.51 -27.93
N GLU A 130 7.17 11.55 -27.02
CA GLU A 130 6.20 10.46 -27.19
C GLU A 130 4.75 10.94 -27.10
N TYR A 131 4.53 12.09 -26.47
CA TYR A 131 3.21 12.71 -26.31
C TYR A 131 2.89 13.72 -27.41
N GLU A 132 3.88 14.11 -28.22
CA GLU A 132 3.73 15.14 -29.25
C GLU A 132 2.69 14.75 -30.32
N GLY A 133 1.72 15.63 -30.54
CA GLY A 133 0.68 15.44 -31.56
C GLY A 133 -0.46 14.48 -31.16
N LEU A 134 -0.43 13.94 -29.94
CA LEU A 134 -1.52 13.09 -29.43
C LEU A 134 -2.64 13.92 -28.80
N ASP A 135 -3.89 13.58 -29.11
CA ASP A 135 -5.05 14.09 -28.37
C ASP A 135 -5.28 13.21 -27.13
N LEU A 136 -4.89 13.73 -25.96
CA LEU A 136 -4.96 13.00 -24.69
C LEU A 136 -6.03 13.56 -23.75
N SER A 137 -6.75 14.61 -24.17
CA SER A 137 -7.74 15.25 -23.31
C SER A 137 -8.86 14.27 -22.96
N GLY A 138 -9.04 13.98 -21.67
CA GLY A 138 -10.06 13.06 -21.17
C GLY A 138 -9.79 11.57 -21.47
N LYS A 139 -8.57 11.20 -21.86
CA LYS A 139 -8.16 9.81 -22.13
C LYS A 139 -7.27 9.27 -21.02
N ILE A 140 -7.18 7.94 -20.92
CA ILE A 140 -6.23 7.23 -20.05
C ILE A 140 -5.05 6.76 -20.89
N VAL A 141 -3.83 7.05 -20.45
CA VAL A 141 -2.62 6.51 -21.06
C VAL A 141 -2.27 5.18 -20.40
N LEU A 142 -2.10 4.14 -21.20
CA LEU A 142 -1.52 2.86 -20.79
C LEU A 142 -0.08 2.78 -21.30
N THR A 143 0.86 2.54 -20.40
CA THR A 143 2.29 2.52 -20.70
C THR A 143 3.03 1.55 -19.76
N GLN A 144 4.26 1.21 -20.12
CA GLN A 144 5.17 0.34 -19.37
C GLN A 144 6.44 1.05 -18.86
N GLY A 145 6.54 2.38 -19.01
CA GLY A 145 7.69 3.13 -18.50
C GLY A 145 7.72 3.25 -16.98
N ASP A 146 8.85 3.76 -16.48
CA ASP A 146 9.09 3.98 -15.07
C ASP A 146 8.29 5.18 -14.52
N VAL A 147 7.77 5.05 -13.29
CA VAL A 147 6.96 6.07 -12.57
C VAL A 147 7.66 6.53 -11.30
#